data_AF-A0A8S3GMQ4-F1
#
_entry.id   AF-A0A8S3GMQ4-F1
#
_cell.length_a   1.000
_cell.length_b   1.000
_cell.length_c   1.000
_cell.angle_alpha   90.00
_cell.angle_beta   90.00
_cell.angle_gamma   90.00
#
_symmetry.space_group_name_H-M   'P 1'
#
loop_
_entity.id
_entity.type
_entity.pdbx_description
1 polymer ?
#
loop_
_entity_poly.entity_id
_entity_poly.type
_entity_poly.pdbx_seq_one_letter_code
_entity_poly.pdbx_strand_id
1 'polypeptide(L)'
;MSESDRHRVLKWSPRTNTTIIVAGKTDDRGSSSEQLSNPEAIYIDQSSGIFYVADSHNNRIQKLTKDSLDAVTVAGSKTDSPGTDVGSLADPTGVWVDEETKVVYVADTLNNRVERWLPDASKGDTIAGGFGLGDAENQFNTPNDLTFDSEGNLYVSDTWNHRIQRFHIIDNHPCTPTSTVRPEAQICQDASPYDSCSTNEACSCLPLMNTNNDGICASL
;
A
#
# COMPACT_ATOMS: atom_id res chain seq x y z
N MET A 1 17.88 -6.35 1.50
CA MET A 1 17.95 -6.51 0.03
C MET A 1 17.15 -7.73 -0.35
N SER A 2 16.30 -7.63 -1.36
CA SER A 2 15.62 -8.77 -1.98
C SER A 2 16.58 -9.41 -3.00
N GLU A 3 16.62 -10.74 -3.01
CA GLU A 3 17.26 -11.53 -4.06
C GLU A 3 16.18 -12.32 -4.78
N SER A 4 15.57 -11.72 -5.80
CA SER A 4 14.40 -12.28 -6.50
C SER A 4 14.70 -13.65 -7.12
N ASP A 5 15.89 -13.79 -7.73
CA ASP A 5 16.43 -15.03 -8.33
C ASP A 5 16.65 -16.17 -7.33
N ARG A 6 16.80 -15.85 -6.04
CA ARG A 6 16.97 -16.84 -4.95
C ARG A 6 15.79 -16.88 -4.00
N HIS A 7 14.70 -16.18 -4.33
CA HIS A 7 13.46 -16.20 -3.58
C HIS A 7 13.63 -15.90 -2.09
N ARG A 8 14.49 -14.94 -1.75
CA ARG A 8 14.85 -14.62 -0.37
C ARG A 8 15.15 -13.16 -0.14
N VAL A 9 15.18 -12.77 1.13
CA VAL A 9 15.59 -11.44 1.59
C VAL A 9 16.78 -11.58 2.52
N LEU A 10 17.81 -10.78 2.25
CA LEU A 10 19.03 -10.71 3.05
C LEU A 10 19.12 -9.40 3.82
N LYS A 11 19.62 -9.50 5.05
CA LYS A 11 20.12 -8.37 5.84
C LYS A 11 21.63 -8.37 5.80
N TRP A 12 22.22 -7.30 5.27
CA TRP A 12 23.66 -7.08 5.28
C TRP A 12 24.11 -6.29 6.50
N SER A 13 25.25 -6.67 7.07
CA SER A 13 25.91 -5.98 8.19
C SER A 13 27.19 -5.30 7.68
N PRO A 14 27.24 -3.96 7.61
CA PRO A 14 28.46 -3.25 7.21
C PRO A 14 29.62 -3.44 8.18
N ARG A 15 29.32 -3.67 9.47
CA ARG A 15 30.34 -3.81 10.52
C ARG A 15 31.13 -5.11 10.39
N THR A 16 30.43 -6.20 10.05
CA THR A 16 31.02 -7.55 9.96
C THR A 16 31.24 -8.00 8.52
N ASN A 17 30.72 -7.24 7.54
CA ASN A 17 30.67 -7.60 6.14
C ASN A 17 30.06 -8.99 5.89
N THR A 18 28.96 -9.29 6.59
CA THR A 18 28.23 -10.56 6.48
C THR A 18 26.76 -10.33 6.14
N THR A 19 26.11 -11.36 5.61
CA THR A 19 24.67 -11.37 5.32
C THR A 19 23.98 -12.48 6.10
N ILE A 20 22.76 -12.24 6.54
CA ILE A 20 21.86 -13.27 7.09
C ILE A 20 20.54 -13.29 6.33
N ILE A 21 19.93 -14.46 6.20
CA ILE A 21 18.58 -14.61 5.65
C ILE A 21 17.58 -14.10 6.68
N VAL A 22 16.68 -13.24 6.24
CA VAL A 22 15.58 -12.71 7.06
C VAL A 22 14.20 -13.06 6.50
N ALA A 23 14.11 -13.53 5.26
CA ALA A 23 12.89 -14.13 4.68
C ALA A 23 13.27 -15.07 3.53
N GLY A 24 12.47 -16.10 3.24
CA GLY A 24 12.75 -17.08 2.17
C GLY A 24 13.82 -18.09 2.56
N LYS A 25 13.43 -19.09 3.37
CA LYS A 25 14.34 -19.95 4.16
C LYS A 25 15.23 -20.90 3.34
N THR A 26 14.80 -21.36 2.17
CA THR A 26 15.42 -22.53 1.50
C THR A 26 16.03 -22.23 0.13
N ASP A 27 16.22 -20.97 -0.26
CA ASP A 27 16.63 -20.56 -1.62
C ASP A 27 15.74 -21.13 -2.75
N ASP A 28 14.61 -21.74 -2.39
CA ASP A 28 13.64 -22.36 -3.27
C ASP A 28 12.35 -21.54 -3.26
N ARG A 29 11.73 -21.42 -4.44
CA ARG A 29 10.39 -20.82 -4.54
C ARG A 29 9.37 -21.65 -3.75
N GLY A 30 8.43 -20.98 -3.12
CA GLY A 30 7.28 -21.63 -2.49
C GLY A 30 6.28 -20.62 -1.96
N SER A 31 5.14 -21.12 -1.49
CA SER A 31 4.04 -20.31 -0.98
C SER A 31 3.83 -20.45 0.53
N SER A 32 4.55 -21.32 1.22
CA SER A 32 4.45 -21.46 2.68
C SER A 32 4.86 -20.17 3.40
N SER A 33 4.56 -20.06 4.70
CA SER A 33 4.88 -18.88 5.52
C SER A 33 6.37 -18.54 5.58
N GLU A 34 7.24 -19.53 5.37
CA GLU A 34 8.70 -19.36 5.43
C GLU A 34 9.35 -19.21 4.04
N GLN A 35 8.55 -19.29 2.97
CA GLN A 35 9.00 -19.25 1.58
C GLN A 35 8.46 -18.02 0.85
N LEU A 36 9.21 -17.59 -0.16
CA LEU A 36 8.84 -16.52 -1.08
C LEU A 36 8.92 -17.04 -2.51
N SER A 37 8.40 -16.27 -3.45
CA SER A 37 8.43 -16.50 -4.88
C SER A 37 8.60 -15.15 -5.57
N ASN A 38 9.81 -14.92 -6.10
CA ASN A 38 10.24 -13.68 -6.74
C ASN A 38 9.95 -12.41 -5.92
N PRO A 39 10.54 -12.24 -4.72
CA PRO A 39 10.31 -11.05 -3.92
C PRO A 39 10.95 -9.81 -4.55
N GLU A 40 10.18 -8.74 -4.73
CA GLU A 40 10.61 -7.50 -5.40
C GLU A 40 10.94 -6.39 -4.39
N ALA A 41 9.95 -5.61 -3.94
CA ALA A 41 10.16 -4.54 -2.96
C ALA A 41 10.18 -5.00 -1.51
N ILE A 42 10.83 -4.19 -0.68
CA ILE A 42 10.84 -4.32 0.78
C ILE A 42 10.58 -2.96 1.40
N TYR A 43 9.61 -2.90 2.32
CA TYR A 43 9.42 -1.77 3.23
C TYR A 43 9.86 -2.16 4.64
N ILE A 44 10.56 -1.28 5.36
CA ILE A 44 11.07 -1.55 6.70
C ILE A 44 10.57 -0.49 7.67
N ASP A 45 9.79 -0.91 8.67
CA ASP A 45 9.48 -0.09 9.83
C ASP A 45 10.70 -0.11 10.76
N GLN A 46 11.48 0.98 10.71
CA GLN A 46 12.75 1.07 11.44
C GLN A 46 12.55 1.10 12.95
N SER A 47 11.39 1.57 13.42
CA SER A 47 11.09 1.73 14.84
C SER A 47 10.79 0.38 15.52
N SER A 48 10.06 -0.50 14.81
CA SER A 48 9.62 -1.78 15.35
C SER A 48 10.47 -2.97 14.90
N GLY A 49 11.22 -2.82 13.79
CA GLY A 49 11.94 -3.93 13.17
C GLY A 49 11.03 -4.92 12.42
N ILE A 50 9.78 -4.52 12.17
CA ILE A 50 8.87 -5.17 11.23
C ILE A 50 9.29 -4.78 9.82
N PHE A 51 9.16 -5.69 8.87
CA PHE A 51 9.31 -5.38 7.46
C PHE A 51 8.27 -6.12 6.62
N TYR A 52 8.04 -5.57 5.44
CA TYR A 52 7.04 -6.02 4.50
C TYR A 52 7.75 -6.35 3.20
N VAL A 53 7.40 -7.46 2.58
CA VAL A 53 7.99 -7.95 1.35
C VAL A 53 6.88 -8.13 0.33
N ALA A 54 7.06 -7.53 -0.85
CA ALA A 54 6.24 -7.86 -2.01
C ALA A 54 6.66 -9.25 -2.50
N ASP A 55 5.85 -10.27 -2.23
CA ASP A 55 6.07 -11.66 -2.63
C ASP A 55 5.36 -11.89 -3.96
N SER A 56 5.93 -11.31 -5.02
CA SER A 56 5.21 -10.90 -6.22
C SER A 56 4.57 -12.07 -6.96
N HIS A 57 5.30 -13.16 -7.20
CA HIS A 57 4.74 -14.33 -7.89
C HIS A 57 3.76 -15.14 -7.03
N ASN A 58 3.68 -14.87 -5.72
CA ASN A 58 2.63 -15.40 -4.86
C ASN A 58 1.45 -14.41 -4.71
N ASN A 59 1.45 -13.28 -5.43
CA ASN A 59 0.36 -12.30 -5.45
C ASN A 59 -0.03 -11.79 -4.06
N ARG A 60 0.97 -11.52 -3.21
CA ARG A 60 0.74 -11.13 -1.81
C ARG A 60 1.83 -10.22 -1.26
N ILE A 61 1.47 -9.50 -0.19
CA ILE A 61 2.43 -8.80 0.67
C ILE A 61 2.58 -9.56 1.98
N GLN A 62 3.83 -9.88 2.30
CA GLN A 62 4.22 -10.63 3.48
C GLN A 62 4.79 -9.69 4.54
N LYS A 63 4.24 -9.76 5.76
CA LYS A 63 4.77 -9.07 6.95
C LYS A 63 5.62 -10.03 7.77
N LEU A 64 6.81 -9.59 8.13
CA LEU A 64 7.79 -10.35 8.93
C LEU A 64 8.36 -9.49 10.05
N THR A 65 8.98 -10.14 11.03
CA THR A 65 9.80 -9.49 12.06
C THR A 65 11.24 -9.92 11.90
N LYS A 66 12.19 -9.09 12.35
CA LYS A 66 13.63 -9.42 12.27
C LYS A 66 14.05 -10.72 12.97
N ASP A 67 13.19 -11.28 13.84
CA ASP A 67 13.47 -12.44 14.69
C ASP A 67 12.70 -13.70 14.28
N SER A 68 11.87 -13.64 13.22
CA SER A 68 11.07 -14.76 12.73
C SER A 68 11.12 -14.85 11.21
N LEU A 69 11.28 -16.07 10.69
CA LEU A 69 11.13 -16.35 9.26
C LEU A 69 9.68 -16.65 8.87
N ASP A 70 8.79 -16.87 9.85
CA ASP A 70 7.37 -17.06 9.60
C ASP A 70 6.71 -15.73 9.25
N ALA A 71 6.27 -15.62 8.00
CA ALA A 71 5.55 -14.47 7.48
C ALA A 71 4.03 -14.58 7.68
N VAL A 72 3.40 -13.41 7.77
CA VAL A 72 1.94 -13.25 7.78
C VAL A 72 1.51 -12.47 6.55
N THR A 73 0.59 -13.02 5.76
CA THR A 73 -0.01 -12.32 4.62
C THR A 73 -0.88 -11.16 5.11
N VAL A 74 -0.54 -9.93 4.70
CA VAL A 74 -1.29 -8.71 5.07
C VAL A 74 -2.06 -8.08 3.91
N ALA A 75 -1.72 -8.43 2.66
CA ALA A 75 -2.46 -8.03 1.46
C ALA A 75 -2.37 -9.11 0.38
N GLY A 76 -3.39 -9.22 -0.49
CA GLY A 76 -3.46 -10.21 -1.57
C GLY A 76 -3.94 -11.60 -1.14
N SER A 77 -3.58 -12.63 -1.91
CA SER A 77 -4.08 -13.99 -1.68
C SER A 77 -3.55 -14.56 -0.35
N LYS A 78 -4.47 -14.87 0.57
CA LYS A 78 -4.17 -15.58 1.83
C LYS A 78 -4.11 -17.10 1.65
N THR A 79 -4.21 -17.60 0.42
CA THR A 79 -4.18 -19.04 0.09
C THR A 79 -2.98 -19.37 -0.79
N ASP A 80 -2.52 -20.63 -0.76
CA ASP A 80 -1.41 -21.14 -1.59
C ASP A 80 -1.73 -21.19 -3.10
N SER A 81 -2.84 -20.60 -3.55
CA SER A 81 -3.22 -20.47 -4.94
C SER A 81 -3.20 -18.99 -5.35
N PRO A 82 -2.61 -18.64 -6.51
CA PRO A 82 -2.71 -17.30 -7.08
C PRO A 82 -4.20 -16.95 -7.19
N GLY A 83 -4.66 -16.01 -6.36
CA GLY A 83 -6.08 -15.69 -6.26
C GLY A 83 -6.61 -15.19 -7.59
N THR A 84 -7.54 -15.95 -8.20
CA THR A 84 -8.37 -15.48 -9.32
C THR A 84 -9.60 -14.70 -8.83
N ASP A 85 -9.70 -14.48 -7.52
CA ASP A 85 -10.84 -13.82 -6.90
C ASP A 85 -10.81 -12.32 -7.17
N VAL A 86 -11.98 -11.73 -7.41
CA VAL A 86 -12.13 -10.28 -7.59
C VAL A 86 -11.61 -9.55 -6.34
N GLY A 87 -10.61 -8.68 -6.51
CA GLY A 87 -9.95 -7.98 -5.41
C GLY A 87 -8.63 -8.63 -4.93
N SER A 88 -8.10 -9.62 -5.65
CA SER A 88 -6.73 -10.11 -5.44
C SER A 88 -5.70 -9.18 -6.09
N LEU A 89 -4.47 -9.23 -5.55
CA LEU A 89 -3.30 -8.63 -6.19
C LEU A 89 -2.85 -9.52 -7.37
N ALA A 90 -2.17 -8.93 -8.34
CA ALA A 90 -1.54 -9.60 -9.45
C ALA A 90 -0.12 -9.04 -9.64
N ASP A 91 0.86 -9.87 -9.28
CA ASP A 91 2.29 -9.56 -9.32
C ASP A 91 2.63 -8.20 -8.69
N PRO A 92 2.26 -7.98 -7.41
CA PRO A 92 2.50 -6.70 -6.76
C PRO A 92 4.01 -6.49 -6.62
N THR A 93 4.53 -5.37 -7.09
CA THR A 93 5.99 -5.12 -7.06
C THR A 93 6.41 -4.09 -6.02
N GLY A 94 5.61 -3.05 -5.79
CA GLY A 94 5.88 -1.96 -4.85
C GLY A 94 5.03 -2.04 -3.58
N VAL A 95 5.62 -1.65 -2.45
CA VAL A 95 4.93 -1.62 -1.15
C VAL A 95 5.37 -0.42 -0.32
N TRP A 96 4.40 0.31 0.23
CA TRP A 96 4.62 1.37 1.21
C TRP A 96 3.65 1.19 2.37
N VAL A 97 4.08 1.50 3.60
CA VAL A 97 3.25 1.30 4.79
C VAL A 97 3.21 2.59 5.59
N ASP A 98 2.01 2.99 6.00
CA ASP A 98 1.84 4.00 7.03
C ASP A 98 2.16 3.34 8.38
N GLU A 99 3.28 3.73 9.01
CA GLU A 99 3.72 3.14 10.27
C GLU A 99 2.80 3.46 11.45
N GLU A 100 2.02 4.56 11.43
CA GLU A 100 1.12 4.91 12.52
C GLU A 100 -0.17 4.09 12.44
N THR A 101 -0.80 4.06 11.27
CA THR A 101 -2.09 3.40 11.06
C THR A 101 -1.95 1.92 10.68
N LYS A 102 -0.75 1.49 10.28
CA LYS A 102 -0.43 0.16 9.72
C LYS A 102 -1.17 -0.16 8.41
N VAL A 103 -1.67 0.85 7.71
CA VAL A 103 -2.25 0.72 6.37
C VAL A 103 -1.15 0.39 5.37
N VAL A 104 -1.42 -0.57 4.49
CA VAL A 104 -0.48 -1.04 3.46
C VAL A 104 -0.94 -0.56 2.09
N TYR A 105 -0.07 0.12 1.37
CA TYR A 105 -0.29 0.59 0.01
C TYR A 105 0.55 -0.24 -0.94
N VAL A 106 -0.04 -0.70 -2.03
CA VAL A 106 0.54 -1.70 -2.92
C VAL A 106 0.42 -1.27 -4.37
N ALA A 107 1.53 -1.32 -5.12
CA ALA A 107 1.49 -1.23 -6.57
C ALA A 107 1.08 -2.61 -7.10
N ASP A 108 -0.19 -2.72 -7.49
CA ASP A 108 -0.79 -3.94 -8.04
C ASP A 108 -0.52 -3.98 -9.55
N THR A 109 0.71 -4.35 -9.89
CA THR A 109 1.38 -4.02 -11.15
C THR A 109 0.67 -4.59 -12.37
N LEU A 110 0.30 -5.87 -12.39
CA LEU A 110 -0.38 -6.45 -13.55
C LEU A 110 -1.85 -6.07 -13.65
N ASN A 111 -2.44 -5.57 -12.56
CA ASN A 111 -3.77 -4.99 -12.56
C ASN A 111 -3.77 -3.48 -12.87
N ASN A 112 -2.60 -2.87 -13.09
CA ASN A 112 -2.45 -1.46 -13.47
C ASN A 112 -3.15 -0.49 -12.50
N ARG A 113 -2.96 -0.70 -11.19
CA ARG A 113 -3.59 0.10 -10.14
C ARG A 113 -2.73 0.17 -8.87
N VAL A 114 -3.10 1.08 -7.99
CA VAL A 114 -2.60 1.12 -6.61
C VAL A 114 -3.75 0.76 -5.67
N GLU A 115 -3.49 -0.17 -4.77
CA GLU A 115 -4.44 -0.57 -3.73
C GLU A 115 -4.00 -0.11 -2.34
N ARG A 116 -4.98 0.25 -1.52
CA ARG A 116 -4.87 0.50 -0.09
C ARG A 116 -5.52 -0.64 0.69
N TRP A 117 -4.79 -1.21 1.63
CA TRP A 117 -5.21 -2.32 2.48
C TRP A 117 -5.21 -1.89 3.93
N LEU A 118 -6.39 -1.82 4.54
CA LEU A 118 -6.52 -1.61 5.98
C LEU A 118 -6.03 -2.83 6.75
N PRO A 119 -5.54 -2.67 7.99
CA PRO A 119 -5.22 -3.80 8.86
C PRO A 119 -6.36 -4.82 8.93
N ASP A 120 -6.01 -6.10 8.81
CA ASP A 120 -6.94 -7.25 8.84
C ASP A 120 -8.01 -7.30 7.74
N ALA A 121 -7.96 -6.39 6.76
CA ALA A 121 -8.89 -6.39 5.64
C ALA A 121 -8.82 -7.71 4.84
N SER A 122 -9.96 -8.09 4.26
CA SER A 122 -10.06 -9.23 3.34
C SER A 122 -9.82 -8.85 1.88
N LYS A 123 -9.87 -7.56 1.56
CA LYS A 123 -9.67 -6.98 0.23
C LYS A 123 -9.09 -5.56 0.32
N GLY A 124 -8.43 -5.10 -0.73
CA GLY A 124 -7.99 -3.71 -0.87
C GLY A 124 -9.02 -2.81 -1.52
N ASP A 125 -8.85 -1.51 -1.31
CA ASP A 125 -9.52 -0.44 -2.06
C ASP A 125 -8.58 0.06 -3.15
N THR A 126 -9.03 0.17 -4.39
CA THR A 126 -8.27 0.87 -5.43
C THR A 126 -8.32 2.37 -5.14
N ILE A 127 -7.15 3.02 -5.03
CA ILE A 127 -7.03 4.46 -4.72
C ILE A 127 -6.44 5.30 -5.87
N ALA A 128 -5.82 4.65 -6.85
CA ALA A 128 -5.35 5.25 -8.10
C ALA A 128 -5.28 4.17 -9.19
N GLY A 129 -5.46 4.54 -10.45
CA GLY A 129 -5.54 3.56 -11.54
C GLY A 129 -6.89 2.84 -11.58
N GLY A 130 -6.88 1.59 -12.05
CA GLY A 130 -8.08 0.73 -12.04
C GLY A 130 -9.03 0.93 -13.22
N PHE A 131 -8.74 1.88 -14.11
CA PHE A 131 -9.48 2.13 -15.36
C PHE A 131 -8.86 1.42 -16.57
N GLY A 132 -8.21 0.29 -16.31
CA GLY A 132 -7.46 -0.48 -17.31
C GLY A 132 -6.09 0.10 -17.65
N LEU A 133 -5.37 -0.61 -18.50
CA LEU A 133 -4.08 -0.20 -19.03
C LEU A 133 -4.25 1.03 -19.94
N GLY A 134 -3.42 2.05 -19.74
CA GLY A 134 -3.44 3.25 -20.58
C GLY A 134 -2.47 4.33 -20.09
N ASP A 135 -2.47 5.46 -20.78
CA ASP A 135 -1.60 6.63 -20.55
C ASP A 135 -2.39 7.90 -20.19
N ALA A 136 -3.72 7.82 -20.08
CA ALA A 136 -4.54 8.91 -19.60
C ALA A 136 -4.26 9.24 -18.12
N GLU A 137 -4.86 10.34 -17.65
CA GLU A 137 -4.90 10.65 -16.23
C GLU A 137 -5.55 9.49 -15.46
N ASN A 138 -4.93 9.09 -14.35
CA ASN A 138 -5.43 7.99 -13.51
C ASN A 138 -5.53 6.62 -14.23
N GLN A 139 -4.77 6.43 -15.31
CA GLN A 139 -4.46 5.12 -15.89
C GLN A 139 -2.97 4.84 -15.74
N PHE A 140 -2.62 3.56 -15.61
CA PHE A 140 -1.24 3.10 -15.52
C PHE A 140 -0.93 2.06 -16.60
N ASN A 141 0.35 1.88 -16.84
CA ASN A 141 0.92 0.80 -17.62
C ASN A 141 2.08 0.20 -16.80
N THR A 142 1.77 -0.84 -16.03
CA THR A 142 2.65 -1.48 -15.04
C THR A 142 3.25 -0.50 -14.02
N PRO A 143 2.42 0.00 -13.06
CA PRO A 143 2.96 0.76 -11.96
C PRO A 143 3.90 -0.13 -11.14
N ASN A 144 5.14 0.29 -10.92
CA ASN A 144 6.16 -0.55 -10.29
C ASN A 144 6.36 -0.23 -8.81
N ASP A 145 6.38 1.05 -8.45
CA ASP A 145 6.60 1.46 -7.08
C ASP A 145 5.77 2.69 -6.72
N LEU A 146 5.63 2.93 -5.43
CA LEU A 146 4.88 4.06 -4.91
C LEU A 146 5.50 4.62 -3.64
N THR A 147 5.27 5.90 -3.40
CA THR A 147 5.67 6.57 -2.16
C THR A 147 4.77 7.74 -1.85
N PHE A 148 4.79 8.19 -0.60
CA PHE A 148 4.06 9.37 -0.15
C PHE A 148 5.05 10.48 0.24
N ASP A 149 4.68 11.72 -0.04
CA ASP A 149 5.34 12.88 0.58
C ASP A 149 4.76 13.19 1.97
N SER A 150 5.36 14.16 2.66
CA SER A 150 4.93 14.57 4.00
C SER A 150 3.56 15.25 4.04
N GLU A 151 3.00 15.63 2.89
CA GLU A 151 1.67 16.22 2.75
C GLU A 151 0.62 15.15 2.41
N GLY A 152 1.02 13.88 2.31
CA GLY A 152 0.13 12.77 1.96
C GLY A 152 -0.15 12.64 0.47
N ASN A 153 0.62 13.30 -0.41
CA ASN A 153 0.47 13.07 -1.84
C ASN A 153 1.18 11.77 -2.24
N LEU A 154 0.46 10.94 -2.99
CA LEU A 154 0.94 9.68 -3.54
C LEU A 154 1.71 9.95 -4.85
N TYR A 155 2.89 9.35 -5.00
CA TYR A 155 3.65 9.31 -6.23
C TYR A 155 3.79 7.87 -6.69
N VAL A 156 3.52 7.62 -7.97
CA VAL A 156 3.54 6.26 -8.56
C VAL A 156 4.47 6.25 -9.77
N SER A 157 5.40 5.30 -9.82
CA SER A 157 6.25 5.06 -10.99
C SER A 157 5.50 4.23 -12.03
N ASP A 158 5.14 4.87 -13.14
CA ASP A 158 4.35 4.29 -14.21
C ASP A 158 5.29 3.84 -15.35
N THR A 159 5.84 2.64 -15.17
CA THR A 159 7.09 2.20 -15.81
C THR A 159 7.03 2.20 -17.33
N TRP A 160 6.00 1.60 -17.92
CA TRP A 160 5.88 1.49 -19.38
C TRP A 160 5.32 2.76 -20.04
N ASN A 161 4.81 3.70 -19.25
CA ASN A 161 4.50 5.05 -19.72
C ASN A 161 5.66 6.03 -19.50
N HIS A 162 6.78 5.58 -18.91
CA HIS A 162 7.99 6.37 -18.68
C HIS A 162 7.73 7.66 -17.91
N ARG A 163 6.84 7.62 -16.92
CA ARG A 163 6.45 8.80 -16.13
C ARG A 163 6.31 8.48 -14.64
N ILE A 164 6.26 9.55 -13.84
CA ILE A 164 5.76 9.51 -12.47
C ILE A 164 4.44 10.27 -12.46
N GLN A 165 3.40 9.70 -11.85
CA GLN A 165 2.15 10.41 -11.61
C GLN A 165 2.03 10.76 -10.12
N ARG A 166 1.47 11.94 -9.82
CA ARG A 166 1.18 12.39 -8.47
C ARG A 166 -0.33 12.47 -8.26
N PHE A 167 -0.81 11.94 -7.14
CA PHE A 167 -2.21 11.96 -6.74
C PHE A 167 -2.33 12.60 -5.37
N HIS A 168 -3.31 13.49 -5.23
CA HIS A 168 -3.73 13.95 -3.92
C HIS A 168 -4.72 12.91 -3.37
N ILE A 169 -4.32 12.17 -2.34
CA ILE A 169 -5.16 11.14 -1.74
C ILE A 169 -5.86 11.76 -0.55
N ILE A 170 -7.18 11.92 -0.67
CA ILE A 170 -8.02 12.31 0.46
C ILE A 170 -8.33 11.02 1.21
N ASP A 171 -7.42 10.59 2.06
CA ASP A 171 -7.77 9.58 3.04
C ASP A 171 -8.80 10.21 3.97
N ASN A 172 -9.99 9.62 4.08
CA ASN A 172 -10.95 9.94 5.14
C ASN A 172 -10.37 9.50 6.49
N HIS A 173 -9.21 10.04 6.86
CA HIS A 173 -8.60 9.87 8.16
C HIS A 173 -9.65 10.33 9.17
N PRO A 174 -10.14 9.46 10.06
CA PRO A 174 -11.14 9.86 11.03
C PRO A 174 -10.53 10.99 11.85
N CYS A 175 -11.06 12.20 11.68
CA CYS A 175 -10.71 13.34 12.51
C CYS A 175 -10.82 12.91 13.97
N THR A 176 -9.68 12.71 14.63
CA THR A 176 -9.66 12.49 16.07
C THR A 176 -9.90 13.87 16.69
N PRO A 177 -10.98 14.06 17.46
CA PRO A 177 -11.24 15.34 18.11
C PRO A 177 -10.12 15.61 19.11
N THR A 178 -9.15 16.42 18.72
CA THR A 178 -8.18 17.00 19.64
C THR A 178 -8.80 18.25 20.24
N SER A 179 -8.83 18.26 21.57
CA SER A 179 -9.21 19.38 22.43
C SER A 179 -10.70 19.53 22.74
N THR A 180 -10.98 19.38 24.04
CA THR A 180 -12.22 19.73 24.73
C THR A 180 -12.46 21.24 24.69
N VAL A 181 -12.94 21.76 23.57
CA VAL A 181 -13.60 23.06 23.51
C VAL A 181 -15.09 22.84 23.25
N ARG A 182 -15.91 23.64 23.95
CA ARG A 182 -17.38 23.61 24.11
C ARG A 182 -18.17 23.44 22.79
N PRO A 183 -19.45 22.99 22.88
CA PRO A 183 -20.20 22.51 21.72
C PRO A 183 -20.68 23.70 20.91
N GLU A 184 -19.99 24.01 19.82
CA GLU A 184 -20.51 24.65 18.60
C GLU A 184 -19.32 24.81 17.64
N ALA A 185 -19.38 24.09 16.52
CA ALA A 185 -18.40 24.02 15.43
C ALA A 185 -17.07 23.30 15.72
N GLN A 186 -16.98 22.03 15.30
CA GLN A 186 -15.71 21.38 14.97
C GLN A 186 -15.19 21.97 13.66
N ILE A 187 -14.02 22.61 13.70
CA ILE A 187 -13.30 23.10 12.52
C ILE A 187 -12.30 22.00 12.13
N CYS A 188 -12.45 21.39 10.96
CA CYS A 188 -11.38 20.61 10.33
C CYS A 188 -10.29 21.60 9.93
N GLN A 189 -9.09 21.52 10.51
CA GLN A 189 -8.01 22.46 10.19
C GLN A 189 -7.27 22.14 8.88
N ASP A 190 -7.61 21.04 8.21
CA ASP A 190 -6.90 20.57 7.01
C ASP A 190 -7.77 20.64 5.73
N ALA A 191 -8.73 21.57 5.67
CA ALA A 191 -9.34 21.91 4.38
C ALA A 191 -8.25 22.50 3.48
N SER A 192 -7.89 21.77 2.43
CA SER A 192 -6.94 22.19 1.42
C SER A 192 -7.35 23.55 0.84
N PRO A 193 -6.41 24.43 0.43
CA PRO A 193 -6.76 25.71 -0.22
C PRO A 193 -7.54 25.56 -1.54
N TYR A 194 -7.81 24.32 -1.98
CA TYR A 194 -8.62 23.99 -3.15
C TYR A 194 -10.03 23.45 -2.82
N ASP A 195 -10.42 23.39 -1.55
CA ASP A 195 -11.80 23.06 -1.19
C ASP A 195 -12.72 24.24 -1.52
N SER A 196 -13.67 24.02 -2.44
CA SER A 196 -14.78 24.94 -2.69
C SER A 196 -15.84 24.87 -1.58
N CYS A 197 -15.42 24.91 -0.31
CA CYS A 197 -16.33 25.19 0.79
C CYS A 197 -16.50 26.70 0.88
N SER A 198 -17.56 27.23 0.25
CA SER A 198 -17.96 28.62 0.45
C SER A 198 -18.14 28.87 1.94
N THR A 199 -17.43 29.87 2.45
CA THR A 199 -17.45 30.32 3.84
C THR A 199 -18.88 30.56 4.34
N ASN A 200 -19.43 29.61 5.11
CA ASN A 200 -20.55 29.72 6.08
C ASN A 200 -21.57 28.56 6.11
N GLU A 201 -21.29 27.36 5.59
CA GLU A 201 -22.18 26.22 5.84
C GLU A 201 -21.42 25.05 6.47
N ALA A 202 -22.00 24.49 7.54
CA ALA A 202 -21.46 23.35 8.25
C ALA A 202 -21.29 22.17 7.29
N CYS A 203 -20.08 21.61 7.19
CA CYS A 203 -19.86 20.34 6.50
C CYS A 203 -20.64 19.25 7.23
N SER A 204 -21.83 18.91 6.74
CA SER A 204 -22.58 17.76 7.22
C SER A 204 -22.01 16.50 6.58
N CYS A 205 -21.13 15.80 7.29
CA CYS A 205 -20.89 14.39 7.03
C CYS A 205 -22.15 13.61 7.46
N LEU A 206 -23.13 13.50 6.57
CA LEU A 206 -24.23 12.57 6.77
C LEU A 206 -23.73 11.15 6.51
N PRO A 207 -23.95 10.18 7.41
CA PRO A 207 -23.60 8.80 7.16
C PRO A 207 -24.59 8.25 6.13
N LEU A 208 -24.15 8.09 4.87
CA LEU A 208 -24.94 7.32 3.92
C LEU A 208 -24.76 5.84 4.27
N MET A 209 -25.82 5.27 4.84
CA MET A 209 -25.98 3.84 4.92
C MET A 209 -25.83 3.22 3.52
N ASN A 210 -24.84 2.34 3.42
CA ASN A 210 -24.89 1.09 2.66
C ASN A 210 -25.12 1.21 1.15
N THR A 211 -24.04 1.10 0.37
CA THR A 211 -23.75 0.02 -0.60
C THR A 211 -22.85 0.55 -1.71
N ASN A 212 -21.63 0.00 -1.77
CA ASN A 212 -20.77 -0.12 -2.96
C ASN A 212 -20.39 1.17 -3.73
N ASN A 213 -19.07 1.44 -3.74
CA ASN A 213 -18.35 2.51 -4.46
C ASN A 213 -18.29 3.87 -3.76
N ASP A 214 -17.34 4.02 -2.84
CA ASP A 214 -16.81 5.34 -2.51
C ASP A 214 -15.76 5.70 -3.57
N GLY A 215 -16.19 6.47 -4.55
CA GLY A 215 -15.38 6.96 -5.66
C GLY A 215 -14.37 8.01 -5.20
N ILE A 216 -13.16 7.89 -5.75
CA ILE A 216 -12.07 8.87 -5.62
C ILE A 216 -12.44 10.11 -6.44
N CYS A 217 -12.38 11.30 -5.82
CA CYS A 217 -12.36 12.55 -6.57
C CYS A 217 -10.92 12.86 -7.00
N ALA A 218 -10.63 12.80 -8.29
CA ALA A 218 -9.46 13.45 -8.89
C ALA A 218 -9.84 14.89 -9.25
N SER A 219 -9.04 15.89 -8.82
CA SER A 219 -9.24 17.29 -9.20
C SER A 219 -8.76 17.54 -10.64
N LEU A 220 -9.58 18.25 -11.43
CA LEU A 220 -9.23 18.83 -12.74
C LEU A 220 -8.18 19.95 -12.64
#